data_AF-A0A6M2AFD3-F1
#
_entry.id   AF-A0A6M2AFD3-F1
#
_cell.length_a   1.000
_cell.length_b   1.000
_cell.length_c   1.000
_cell.angle_alpha   90.00
_cell.angle_beta   90.00
_cell.angle_gamma   90.00
#
_symmetry.space_group_name_H-M   'P 1'
#
loop_
_entity.id
_entity.type
_entity.pdbx_description
1 polymer ?
#
loop_
_entity_poly.entity_id
_entity_poly.type
_entity_poly.pdbx_seq_one_letter_code
_entity_poly.pdbx_strand_id
1 'polypeptide(L)'
;KNNRSLHKSTILKGGIRKSNIAKRNVFGFELFDKILYNNIESFVFGRRTSGYFKIATLDGVPIHNSANYKKLKLLEKSKTFLIIKKRSGISSPCLKTGVSMPVFR
;
A
#
# COMPACT_ATOMS: atom_id res chain seq x y z
N LYS A 1 -16.37 -8.15 7.38
CA LYS A 1 -16.41 -8.31 5.91
C LYS A 1 -16.51 -6.90 5.32
N ASN A 2 -15.39 -6.28 4.93
CA ASN A 2 -15.32 -4.82 4.77
C ASN A 2 -15.40 -4.42 3.30
N ASN A 3 -16.59 -4.48 2.68
CA ASN A 3 -16.81 -3.99 1.31
C ASN A 3 -17.94 -2.95 1.29
N ARG A 4 -17.69 -1.77 1.89
CA ARG A 4 -18.69 -0.70 2.10
C ARG A 4 -19.30 -0.18 0.78
N SER A 5 -18.62 -0.40 -0.35
CA SER A 5 -19.07 -0.01 -1.69
C SER A 5 -19.83 -1.10 -2.45
N LEU A 6 -20.11 -2.28 -1.84
CA LEU A 6 -20.82 -3.37 -2.53
C LEU A 6 -22.18 -2.94 -3.07
N HIS A 7 -22.92 -2.11 -2.33
CA HIS A 7 -24.24 -1.62 -2.76
C HIS A 7 -24.20 -0.83 -4.08
N LYS A 8 -23.06 -0.22 -4.42
CA LYS A 8 -22.84 0.52 -5.68
C LYS A 8 -22.58 -0.39 -6.88
N SER A 9 -22.33 -1.68 -6.66
CA SER A 9 -22.06 -2.63 -7.74
C SER A 9 -23.34 -3.05 -8.47
N THR A 10 -23.23 -3.21 -9.79
CA THR A 10 -24.29 -3.71 -10.65
C THR A 10 -24.71 -5.11 -10.21
N ILE A 11 -26.02 -5.35 -10.19
CA ILE A 11 -26.60 -6.65 -9.89
C ILE A 11 -26.41 -7.54 -11.13
N LEU A 12 -25.73 -8.68 -10.97
CA LEU A 12 -25.55 -9.65 -12.05
C LEU A 12 -26.85 -10.45 -12.26
N LYS A 13 -26.94 -11.13 -13.41
CA LYS A 13 -28.00 -12.13 -13.64
C LYS A 13 -28.02 -13.13 -12.48
N GLY A 14 -29.19 -13.34 -11.88
CA GLY A 14 -29.35 -14.15 -10.66
C GLY A 14 -29.35 -13.35 -9.35
N GLY A 15 -29.40 -12.01 -9.38
CA GLY A 15 -29.62 -11.19 -8.18
C GLY A 15 -28.38 -11.00 -7.30
N ILE A 16 -27.21 -11.46 -7.74
CA ILE A 16 -25.98 -11.44 -6.95
C ILE A 16 -25.14 -10.19 -7.30
N ARG A 17 -24.68 -9.48 -6.26
CA ARG A 17 -23.69 -8.40 -6.39
C ARG A 17 -22.28 -8.93 -6.14
N LYS A 18 -21.38 -8.74 -7.11
CA LYS A 18 -19.98 -9.21 -7.01
C LYS A 18 -19.13 -8.27 -6.16
N SER A 19 -18.30 -8.83 -5.28
CA SER A 19 -17.36 -8.04 -4.47
C SER A 19 -16.24 -7.44 -5.33
N ASN A 20 -15.98 -6.14 -5.18
CA ASN A 20 -14.84 -5.46 -5.82
C ASN A 20 -13.50 -5.67 -5.08
N ILE A 21 -13.53 -6.28 -3.90
CA ILE A 21 -12.32 -6.48 -3.08
C ILE A 21 -11.71 -7.85 -3.37
N ALA A 22 -10.42 -7.87 -3.65
CA ALA A 22 -9.65 -9.10 -3.75
C ALA A 22 -9.54 -9.78 -2.37
N LYS A 23 -9.68 -11.12 -2.34
CA LYS A 23 -9.48 -11.97 -1.14
C LYS A 23 -8.18 -11.59 -0.43
N ARG A 24 -8.07 -11.66 0.90
CA ARG A 24 -6.87 -11.22 1.64
C ARG A 24 -5.56 -11.82 1.09
N ASN A 25 -5.58 -13.13 0.91
CA ASN A 25 -4.51 -13.89 0.28
C ASN A 25 -4.88 -14.17 -1.18
N VAL A 26 -3.98 -13.82 -2.11
CA VAL A 26 -4.12 -14.04 -3.55
C VAL A 26 -2.86 -14.75 -4.02
N PHE A 27 -3.00 -15.98 -4.54
CA PHE A 27 -1.88 -16.83 -4.97
C PHE A 27 -0.77 -16.99 -3.93
N GLY A 28 -1.10 -16.97 -2.63
CA GLY A 28 -0.12 -17.10 -1.56
C GLY A 28 0.52 -15.79 -1.13
N PHE A 29 0.11 -14.63 -1.67
CA PHE A 29 0.65 -13.31 -1.34
C PHE A 29 -0.40 -12.41 -0.70
N GLU A 30 0.04 -11.61 0.28
CA GLU A 30 -0.74 -10.58 0.96
C GLU A 30 -0.15 -9.18 0.73
N LEU A 31 -0.85 -8.14 1.19
CA LEU A 31 -0.30 -6.79 1.19
C LEU A 31 0.87 -6.74 2.16
N PHE A 32 1.91 -5.99 1.79
CA PHE A 32 3.11 -5.77 2.59
C PHE A 32 3.99 -7.00 2.80
N ASP A 33 3.75 -8.08 2.06
CA ASP A 33 4.70 -9.18 1.97
C ASP A 33 6.00 -8.66 1.35
N LYS A 34 7.13 -9.05 1.95
CA LYS A 34 8.46 -8.80 1.39
C LYS A 34 8.72 -9.85 0.33
N ILE A 35 9.08 -9.41 -0.85
CA ILE A 35 9.27 -10.24 -2.04
C ILE A 35 10.57 -9.88 -2.75
N LEU A 36 11.13 -10.85 -3.45
CA LEU A 36 12.18 -10.62 -4.43
C LEU A 36 11.54 -10.59 -5.83
N TYR A 37 11.75 -9.50 -6.55
CA TYR A 37 11.33 -9.34 -7.94
C TYR A 37 12.52 -8.87 -8.77
N ASN A 38 12.90 -9.62 -9.80
CA ASN A 38 14.09 -9.34 -10.63
C ASN A 38 15.37 -9.08 -9.81
N ASN A 39 15.60 -9.86 -8.75
CA ASN A 39 16.71 -9.71 -7.81
C ASN A 39 16.71 -8.40 -6.98
N ILE A 40 15.60 -7.67 -6.97
CA ILE A 40 15.40 -6.47 -6.14
C ILE A 40 14.43 -6.81 -5.02
N GLU A 41 14.79 -6.47 -3.79
CA GLU A 41 13.89 -6.58 -2.63
C GLU A 41 12.79 -5.53 -2.72
N SER A 42 11.55 -5.96 -2.56
CA SER A 42 10.38 -5.11 -2.78
C SER A 42 9.20 -5.54 -1.91
N PHE A 43 8.13 -4.74 -1.93
CA PHE A 43 6.91 -5.03 -1.17
C PHE A 43 5.68 -4.99 -2.06
N VAL A 44 4.69 -5.81 -1.71
CA VAL A 44 3.38 -5.82 -2.37
C VAL A 44 2.50 -4.70 -1.83
N PHE A 45 2.15 -3.71 -2.65
CA PHE A 45 1.27 -2.59 -2.28
C PHE A 45 -0.14 -2.69 -2.87
N GLY A 46 -0.36 -3.58 -3.83
CA GLY A 46 -1.66 -3.73 -4.47
C GLY A 46 -1.83 -5.12 -5.05
N ARG A 47 -3.08 -5.60 -5.11
CA ARG A 47 -3.41 -6.99 -5.41
C ARG A 47 -4.61 -7.01 -6.36
N ARG A 48 -4.48 -7.75 -7.46
CA ARG A 48 -5.60 -8.03 -8.37
C ARG A 48 -5.97 -9.50 -8.26
N THR A 49 -7.25 -9.83 -8.37
CA THR A 49 -7.76 -11.21 -8.25
C THR A 49 -7.16 -12.17 -9.28
N SER A 50 -6.69 -11.66 -10.41
CA SER A 50 -6.01 -12.40 -11.47
C SER A 50 -4.56 -12.81 -11.13
N GLY A 51 -4.00 -12.37 -10.00
CA GLY A 51 -2.63 -12.70 -9.62
C GLY A 51 -1.56 -11.72 -10.11
N TYR A 52 -2.00 -10.50 -10.43
CA TYR A 52 -1.10 -9.37 -10.69
C TYR A 52 -1.00 -8.47 -9.47
N PHE A 53 0.21 -8.00 -9.21
CA PHE A 53 0.52 -7.20 -8.03
C PHE A 53 1.15 -5.86 -8.41
N LYS A 54 0.84 -4.85 -7.60
CA LYS A 54 1.58 -3.59 -7.57
C LYS A 54 2.72 -3.75 -6.58
N ILE A 55 3.93 -3.57 -7.07
CA ILE A 55 5.18 -3.72 -6.32
C ILE A 55 5.84 -2.36 -6.22
N ALA A 56 6.26 -2.01 -5.01
CA ALA A 56 7.02 -0.80 -4.76
C ALA A 56 8.08 -1.05 -3.68
N THR A 57 9.08 -0.19 -3.65
CA THR A 57 10.10 -0.15 -2.60
C THR A 57 9.47 0.34 -1.29
N LEU A 58 10.20 0.19 -0.18
CA LEU A 58 9.84 0.75 1.13
C LEU A 58 9.58 2.26 1.08
N ASP A 59 10.29 2.98 0.21
CA ASP A 59 10.12 4.42 -0.01
C ASP A 59 8.84 4.78 -0.80
N GLY A 60 8.04 3.78 -1.20
CA GLY A 60 6.82 3.97 -1.97
C GLY A 60 7.06 4.18 -3.47
N VAL A 61 8.32 4.13 -3.94
CA VAL A 61 8.66 4.22 -5.37
C VAL A 61 8.12 2.99 -6.10
N PRO A 62 7.22 3.14 -7.08
CA PRO A 62 6.65 2.01 -7.80
C PRO A 62 7.71 1.36 -8.70
N ILE A 63 7.97 0.07 -8.48
CA ILE A 63 8.87 -0.72 -9.33
C ILE A 63 8.09 -1.28 -10.51
N HIS A 64 6.91 -1.85 -10.23
CA HIS A 64 6.06 -2.42 -11.27
C HIS A 64 4.58 -2.45 -10.85
N ASN A 65 3.67 -2.10 -11.75
CA ASN A 65 2.24 -2.01 -11.44
C ASN A 65 1.44 -3.30 -11.73
N SER A 66 2.01 -4.25 -12.47
CA SER A 66 1.33 -5.47 -12.94
C SER A 66 2.25 -6.69 -12.90
N ALA A 67 2.93 -6.94 -11.78
CA ALA A 67 3.87 -8.06 -11.71
C ALA A 67 3.10 -9.37 -11.52
N ASN A 68 3.47 -10.39 -12.28
CA ASN A 68 2.84 -11.71 -12.22
C ASN A 68 3.36 -12.49 -11.01
N TYR A 69 2.46 -13.11 -10.24
CA TYR A 69 2.77 -13.98 -9.10
C TYR A 69 3.88 -15.01 -9.36
N LYS A 70 3.96 -15.55 -10.59
CA LYS A 70 4.98 -16.55 -10.96
C LYS A 70 6.42 -16.02 -10.93
N LYS A 71 6.61 -14.71 -11.05
CA LYS A 71 7.92 -14.05 -11.05
C LYS A 71 8.31 -13.55 -9.65
N LEU A 72 7.46 -13.74 -8.64
CA LEU A 72 7.68 -13.27 -7.29
C LEU A 72 8.17 -14.41 -6.42
N LYS A 73 9.26 -14.17 -5.69
CA LYS A 73 9.72 -15.07 -4.64
C LYS A 73 9.41 -14.43 -3.30
N LEU A 74 8.63 -15.11 -2.47
CA LEU A 74 8.33 -14.65 -1.13
C LEU A 74 9.59 -14.73 -0.26
N LEU A 75 9.94 -13.63 0.40
CA LEU A 75 11.03 -13.58 1.38
C LEU A 75 10.47 -13.63 2.80
N GLU A 76 9.56 -12.71 3.12
CA GLU A 76 8.93 -12.64 4.44
C GLU A 76 7.43 -12.36 4.30
N LYS A 77 6.64 -12.96 5.19
CA LYS A 77 5.22 -12.66 5.33
C LYS A 77 5.00 -11.29 5.98
N SER A 78 3.94 -10.64 5.57
CA SER A 78 3.45 -9.41 6.19
C SER A 78 3.20 -9.61 7.68
N LYS A 79 3.81 -8.74 8.48
CA LYS A 79 3.50 -8.59 9.90
C LYS A 79 2.37 -7.57 10.05
N THR A 80 1.71 -7.55 11.21
CA THR A 80 0.58 -6.66 11.51
C THR A 80 0.89 -5.17 11.30
N PHE A 81 2.17 -4.77 11.36
CA PHE A 81 2.60 -3.39 11.20
C PHE A 81 3.78 -3.30 10.22
N LEU A 82 3.66 -2.37 9.27
CA LEU A 82 4.82 -1.85 8.56
C LEU A 82 5.49 -0.79 9.45
N ILE A 83 6.60 -1.15 10.10
CA ILE A 83 7.40 -0.20 10.87
C ILE A 83 8.44 0.39 9.93
N ILE A 84 8.24 1.63 9.49
CA ILE A 84 9.25 2.40 8.76
C ILE A 84 10.17 3.06 9.81
N LYS A 85 11.36 2.50 10.04
CA LYS A 85 12.35 3.12 10.92
C LYS A 85 13.18 4.13 10.11
N LYS A 86 12.67 5.36 9.94
CA LYS A 86 13.51 6.46 9.43
C LYS A 86 14.49 6.85 10.53
N ARG A 87 15.76 6.46 10.42
CA ARG A 87 16.85 7.09 11.17
C ARG A 87 17.11 8.47 10.55
N SER A 88 16.25 9.43 10.86
CA SER A 88 16.51 10.83 10.60
C SER A 88 16.28 11.58 11.91
N GLY A 89 17.34 11.68 12.71
CA GLY A 89 17.42 12.68 13.78
C GLY A 89 17.46 14.04 13.11
N ILE A 90 16.29 14.64 12.93
CA ILE A 90 16.19 16.03 12.51
C ILE A 90 15.82 16.78 13.79
N SER A 91 16.84 17.28 14.48
CA SER A 91 16.66 18.35 15.46
C SER A 91 15.99 19.51 14.74
N SER A 92 14.77 19.86 15.14
CA SER A 92 14.03 21.00 14.61
C SER A 92 14.83 22.30 14.79
N PRO A 93 15.20 23.05 13.73
CA PRO A 93 15.74 24.39 13.88
C PRO A 93 14.70 25.39 13.35
N CYS A 94 13.77 25.85 14.19
CA CYS A 94 12.91 26.98 13.83
C CYS A 94 12.16 27.53 15.05
N LEU A 95 12.82 28.37 15.84
CA LEU A 95 12.16 29.50 16.49
C LEU A 95 13.06 30.71 16.22
N LYS A 96 12.80 31.42 15.13
CA LYS A 96 13.33 32.78 14.93
C LYS A 96 12.21 33.77 15.13
N THR A 97 12.37 34.52 16.21
CA THR A 97 11.83 35.79 16.65
C THR A 97 11.38 36.74 15.52
N GLY A 98 10.25 37.42 15.72
CA GLY A 98 9.82 38.55 14.88
C GLY A 98 8.47 39.13 15.31
N VAL A 99 8.48 40.00 16.32
CA VAL A 99 7.35 40.82 16.76
C VAL A 99 7.06 41.96 15.79
N SER A 100 5.78 42.17 15.45
CA SER A 100 5.16 43.50 15.44
C SER A 100 3.62 43.35 15.58
N MET A 101 3.03 44.03 16.56
CA MET A 101 1.58 44.07 16.75
C MET A 101 0.95 45.12 15.83
N PRO A 102 -0.24 44.87 15.26
CA PRO A 102 -0.96 45.87 14.49
C PRO A 102 -1.53 46.95 15.42
N VAL A 103 -1.24 48.21 15.10
CA VAL A 103 -1.92 49.37 15.70
C VAL A 103 -3.32 49.44 15.09
N PHE A 104 -4.35 49.25 15.91
CA PHE A 104 -5.71 49.62 15.52
C PHE A 104 -5.84 51.14 15.58
N ARG A 105 -6.39 51.71 14.51
CA ARG A 105 -6.67 53.14 14.37
C ARG A 105 -8.11 53.43 14.76
#